data_AF-C9SCC8-F1
#
_entry.id   AF-C9SCC8-F1
#
_cell.length_a   1.000
_cell.length_b   1.000
_cell.length_c   1.000
_cell.angle_alpha   90.00
_cell.angle_beta   90.00
_cell.angle_gamma   90.00
#
_symmetry.space_group_name_H-M   'P 1'
#
loop_
_entity.id
_entity.type
_entity.pdbx_description
1 polymer ?
#
loop_
_entity_poly.entity_id
_entity_poly.type
_entity_poly.pdbx_seq_one_letter_code
_entity_poly.pdbx_strand_id
1 'polypeptide(L)'
;MPILSIVSPEIPAEGQDKFLAALPTILSDIKSQPGVAGVTAGQIVGQDGAPVTDFKFVQAIAFKTAEDEKTFADSAWSQEQKARYLEKSGDLPAVGRFEVPEFPADKAPPAYLQYSTLHIEDESKHAEARKVFEDVIKALGKEAFGGRTIDQPFVGLGIIGWDSLEEAGAAFKQPEVAALWAKYLSLGKGKNIIVRIHQ
;
A
#
# COMPACT_ATOMS: atom_id res chain seq x y z
N MET A 1 10.06 13.57 -7.62
CA MET A 1 8.91 13.43 -6.71
C MET A 1 9.17 12.28 -5.76
N PRO A 2 8.55 12.28 -4.56
CA PRO A 2 8.59 11.13 -3.66
C PRO A 2 8.04 9.86 -4.30
N ILE A 3 8.58 8.72 -3.89
CA ILE A 3 8.21 7.39 -4.40
C ILE A 3 7.79 6.49 -3.25
N LEU A 4 6.64 5.85 -3.40
CA LEU A 4 6.17 4.78 -2.54
C LEU A 4 6.25 3.45 -3.28
N SER A 5 7.04 2.52 -2.76
CA SER A 5 7.05 1.13 -3.22
C SER A 5 6.18 0.28 -2.31
N ILE A 6 5.19 -0.42 -2.87
CA ILE A 6 4.34 -1.39 -2.18
C ILE A 6 4.76 -2.79 -2.63
N VAL A 7 5.33 -3.56 -1.71
CA VAL A 7 5.86 -4.90 -1.91
C VAL A 7 4.91 -5.91 -1.25
N SER A 8 4.48 -6.91 -2.01
CA SER A 8 3.64 -8.02 -1.50
C SER A 8 4.45 -9.31 -1.51
N PRO A 9 5.19 -9.63 -0.43
CA PRO A 9 5.93 -10.87 -0.34
C PRO A 9 5.00 -12.05 -0.05
N GLU A 10 5.37 -13.21 -0.62
CA GLU A 10 4.81 -14.50 -0.26
C GLU A 10 5.63 -15.10 0.88
N ILE A 11 4.94 -15.43 1.97
CA ILE A 11 5.55 -15.98 3.19
C ILE A 11 5.01 -17.39 3.39
N PRO A 12 5.85 -18.43 3.23
CA PRO A 12 5.44 -19.82 3.41
C PRO A 12 4.85 -20.07 4.80
N ALA A 13 3.85 -20.96 4.88
CA ALA A 13 3.08 -21.22 6.10
C ALA A 13 3.98 -21.60 7.29
N GLU A 14 4.97 -22.45 7.06
CA GLU A 14 5.94 -22.90 8.06
C GLU A 14 6.84 -21.78 8.61
N GLY A 15 6.91 -20.64 7.93
CA GLY A 15 7.77 -19.51 8.27
C GLY A 15 7.05 -18.31 8.88
N GLN A 16 5.72 -18.30 8.94
CA GLN A 16 4.93 -17.11 9.27
C GLN A 16 5.19 -16.58 10.67
N ASP A 17 5.15 -17.44 11.69
CA ASP A 17 5.39 -17.02 13.08
C ASP A 17 6.80 -16.45 13.28
N LYS A 18 7.80 -17.12 12.67
CA LYS A 18 9.19 -16.66 12.71
C LYS A 18 9.36 -15.32 11.99
N PHE A 19 8.68 -15.14 10.86
CA PHE A 19 8.66 -13.89 10.12
C PHE A 19 8.07 -12.75 10.95
N LEU A 20 6.90 -12.97 11.58
CA LEU A 20 6.26 -11.97 12.43
C LEU A 20 7.11 -11.62 13.66
N ALA A 21 7.76 -12.62 14.28
CA ALA A 21 8.67 -12.38 15.40
C ALA A 21 9.90 -11.56 15.00
N ALA A 22 10.41 -11.75 13.77
CA ALA A 22 11.55 -10.99 13.24
C ALA A 22 11.17 -9.64 12.63
N LEU A 23 9.87 -9.38 12.44
CA LEU A 23 9.38 -8.21 11.70
C LEU A 23 9.88 -6.87 12.24
N PRO A 24 9.88 -6.60 13.56
CA PRO A 24 10.41 -5.33 14.08
C PRO A 24 11.88 -5.09 13.68
N THR A 25 12.71 -6.13 13.73
CA THR A 25 14.11 -6.06 13.29
C THR A 25 14.21 -5.83 11.79
N ILE A 26 13.42 -6.54 10.98
CA ILE A 26 13.38 -6.36 9.52
C ILE A 26 13.00 -4.91 9.16
N LEU A 27 11.99 -4.33 9.82
CA LEU A 27 11.57 -2.95 9.58
C LEU A 27 12.63 -1.95 10.02
N SER A 28 13.28 -2.18 11.17
CA SER A 28 14.41 -1.36 11.62
C SER A 28 15.58 -1.39 10.62
N ASP A 29 15.94 -2.57 10.14
CA ASP A 29 17.02 -2.76 9.18
C ASP A 29 16.73 -2.03 7.87
N ILE A 30 15.51 -2.16 7.33
CA ILE A 30 15.08 -1.45 6.12
C ILE A 30 15.13 0.06 6.34
N LYS A 31 14.57 0.54 7.46
CA LYS A 31 14.56 1.96 7.78
C LYS A 31 15.96 2.56 7.89
N SER A 32 16.94 1.76 8.29
CA SER A 32 18.35 2.18 8.38
C SER A 32 19.07 2.23 7.03
N GLN A 33 18.48 1.71 5.95
CA GLN A 33 19.15 1.66 4.65
C GLN A 33 19.21 3.05 3.99
N PRO A 34 20.28 3.35 3.24
CA PRO A 34 20.40 4.58 2.48
C PRO A 34 19.19 4.86 1.57
N GLY A 35 18.73 6.11 1.55
CA GLY A 35 17.59 6.56 0.74
C GLY A 35 16.22 6.29 1.35
N VAL A 36 16.08 5.39 2.33
CA VAL A 36 14.78 5.08 2.93
C VAL A 36 14.31 6.23 3.83
N ALA A 37 13.15 6.80 3.49
CA ALA A 37 12.50 7.87 4.24
C ALA A 37 11.53 7.33 5.30
N GLY A 38 10.96 6.16 5.06
CA GLY A 38 10.02 5.52 5.96
C GLY A 38 9.68 4.11 5.50
N VAL A 39 9.21 3.29 6.44
CA VAL A 39 8.71 1.94 6.16
C VAL A 39 7.50 1.66 7.02
N THR A 40 6.48 1.07 6.41
CA THR A 40 5.34 0.48 7.12
C THR A 40 5.12 -0.93 6.58
N ALA A 41 4.58 -1.81 7.40
CA ALA A 41 4.24 -3.14 6.96
C ALA A 41 3.11 -3.72 7.78
N GLY A 42 2.42 -4.70 7.23
CA GLY A 42 1.23 -5.23 7.87
C GLY A 42 0.67 -6.47 7.21
N GLN A 43 -0.15 -7.18 7.98
CA GLN A 43 -0.94 -8.29 7.45
C GLN A 43 -2.16 -7.74 6.71
N ILE A 44 -2.47 -8.30 5.55
CA ILE A 44 -3.71 -8.02 4.84
C ILE A 44 -4.84 -8.79 5.54
N VAL A 45 -5.79 -8.05 6.10
CA VAL A 45 -6.91 -8.60 6.88
C VAL A 45 -8.25 -8.44 6.17
N GLY A 46 -8.31 -7.59 5.14
CA GLY A 46 -9.47 -7.44 4.28
C GLY A 46 -9.05 -7.24 2.83
N GLN A 47 -9.86 -7.77 1.92
CA GLN A 47 -9.67 -7.62 0.48
C GLN A 47 -11.04 -7.48 -0.19
N ASP A 48 -11.22 -6.42 -0.97
CA ASP A 48 -12.42 -6.16 -1.80
C ASP A 48 -13.75 -6.27 -1.02
N GLY A 49 -13.73 -5.78 0.23
CA GLY A 49 -14.90 -5.79 1.13
C GLY A 49 -15.12 -7.11 1.89
N ALA A 50 -14.30 -8.13 1.67
CA ALA A 50 -14.35 -9.41 2.36
C ALA A 50 -13.16 -9.59 3.34
N PRO A 51 -13.33 -10.33 4.44
CA PRO A 51 -12.22 -10.75 5.29
C PRO A 51 -11.23 -11.63 4.52
N VAL A 52 -9.94 -11.48 4.79
CA VAL A 52 -8.90 -12.39 4.29
C VAL A 52 -8.59 -13.42 5.38
N THR A 53 -8.68 -14.70 5.03
CA THR A 53 -8.41 -15.82 5.96
C THR A 53 -7.00 -16.38 5.86
N ASP A 54 -6.38 -16.26 4.68
CA ASP A 54 -5.02 -16.73 4.45
C ASP A 54 -4.02 -15.66 4.84
N PHE A 55 -2.83 -16.07 5.28
CA PHE A 55 -1.78 -15.12 5.59
C PHE A 55 -1.30 -14.41 4.31
N LYS A 56 -1.56 -13.12 4.24
CA LYS A 56 -1.02 -12.23 3.21
C LYS A 56 -0.39 -11.02 3.89
N PHE A 57 0.68 -10.53 3.31
CA PHE A 57 1.48 -9.47 3.90
C PHE A 57 1.81 -8.40 2.87
N VAL A 58 1.92 -7.16 3.32
CA VAL A 58 2.41 -6.07 2.49
C VAL A 58 3.40 -5.22 3.27
N GLN A 59 4.35 -4.66 2.54
CA GLN A 59 5.31 -3.69 3.03
C GLN A 59 5.29 -2.48 2.10
N ALA A 60 5.25 -1.28 2.67
CA ALA A 60 5.40 -0.04 1.94
C ALA A 60 6.71 0.64 2.36
N ILE A 61 7.53 1.01 1.38
CA ILE A 61 8.80 1.72 1.58
C ILE A 61 8.70 3.08 0.89
N ALA A 62 8.96 4.13 1.65
CA ALA A 62 8.90 5.52 1.21
C ALA A 62 10.30 6.05 0.90
N PHE A 63 10.44 6.74 -0.23
CA PHE A 63 11.67 7.38 -0.70
C PHE A 63 11.37 8.85 -1.04
N LYS A 64 12.26 9.78 -0.67
CA LYS A 64 12.04 11.21 -0.98
C LYS A 64 12.21 11.50 -2.48
N THR A 65 13.03 10.71 -3.16
CA THR A 65 13.35 10.87 -4.58
C THR A 65 13.53 9.54 -5.29
N ALA A 66 13.57 9.56 -6.63
CA ALA A 66 13.94 8.41 -7.45
C ALA A 66 15.40 7.98 -7.26
N GLU A 67 16.29 8.93 -6.96
CA GLU A 67 17.70 8.64 -6.67
C GLU A 67 17.83 7.87 -5.34
N ASP A 68 17.03 8.21 -4.33
CA ASP A 68 16.96 7.49 -3.07
C ASP A 68 16.48 6.05 -3.26
N GLU A 69 15.40 5.84 -4.04
CA GLU A 69 14.90 4.51 -4.38
C GLU A 69 15.99 3.69 -5.08
N LYS A 70 16.67 4.28 -6.06
CA LYS A 70 17.77 3.64 -6.78
C LYS A 70 18.94 3.30 -5.83
N THR A 71 19.32 4.22 -4.96
CA THR A 71 20.38 4.01 -3.97
C THR A 71 20.05 2.84 -3.04
N PHE A 72 18.81 2.76 -2.57
CA PHE A 72 18.34 1.60 -1.80
C PHE A 72 18.38 0.32 -2.62
N ALA A 73 17.82 0.33 -3.84
CA ALA A 73 17.74 -0.85 -4.71
C ALA A 73 19.11 -1.41 -5.08
N ASP A 74 20.13 -0.55 -5.21
CA ASP A 74 21.51 -0.90 -5.57
C ASP A 74 22.39 -1.22 -4.34
N SER A 75 21.86 -1.05 -3.12
CA SER A 75 22.60 -1.34 -1.88
C SER A 75 22.95 -2.83 -1.76
N ALA A 76 24.11 -3.13 -1.15
CA ALA A 76 24.53 -4.50 -0.88
C ALA A 76 23.48 -5.28 -0.06
N TRP A 77 22.86 -4.62 0.91
CA TRP A 77 21.78 -5.18 1.71
C TRP A 77 20.57 -5.58 0.85
N SER A 78 20.10 -4.70 -0.03
CA SER A 78 18.93 -4.98 -0.89
C SER A 78 19.21 -6.13 -1.87
N GLN A 79 20.40 -6.15 -2.46
CA GLN A 79 20.82 -7.24 -3.37
C GLN A 79 20.91 -8.58 -2.64
N GLU A 80 21.43 -8.59 -1.41
CA GLU A 80 21.46 -9.79 -0.57
C GLU A 80 20.04 -10.28 -0.22
N GLN A 81 19.13 -9.38 0.19
CA GLN A 81 17.76 -9.77 0.51
C GLN A 81 17.00 -10.31 -0.71
N LYS A 82 17.20 -9.71 -1.89
CA LYS A 82 16.63 -10.20 -3.15
C LYS A 82 17.09 -11.62 -3.45
N ALA A 83 18.40 -11.90 -3.32
CA ALA A 83 18.95 -13.24 -3.54
C ALA A 83 18.38 -14.26 -2.53
N ARG A 84 18.32 -13.90 -1.23
CA ARG A 84 17.74 -14.75 -0.17
C ARG A 84 16.26 -15.02 -0.38
N TYR A 85 15.50 -14.06 -0.89
CA TYR A 85 14.09 -14.23 -1.20
C TYR A 85 13.91 -15.17 -2.40
N LEU A 86 14.65 -14.95 -3.49
CA LEU A 86 14.61 -15.80 -4.68
C LEU A 86 14.96 -17.26 -4.38
N GLU A 87 15.97 -17.50 -3.54
CA GLU A 87 16.37 -18.86 -3.12
C GLU A 87 15.22 -19.60 -2.42
N LYS A 88 14.38 -18.87 -1.66
CA LYS A 88 13.29 -19.45 -0.87
C LYS A 88 11.97 -19.54 -1.62
N SER A 89 11.63 -18.50 -2.38
CA SER A 89 10.31 -18.34 -2.98
C SER A 89 10.29 -18.66 -4.47
N GLY A 90 11.45 -18.82 -5.12
CA GLY A 90 11.56 -19.15 -6.55
C GLY A 90 11.30 -17.99 -7.52
N ASP A 91 10.71 -16.88 -7.06
CA ASP A 91 10.50 -15.65 -7.82
C ASP A 91 10.65 -14.42 -6.91
N LEU A 92 10.67 -13.21 -7.49
CA LEU A 92 10.64 -11.94 -6.76
C LEU A 92 9.21 -11.59 -6.31
N PRO A 93 9.06 -10.83 -5.22
CA PRO A 93 7.74 -10.39 -4.79
C PRO A 93 7.14 -9.40 -5.79
N ALA A 94 5.81 -9.33 -5.84
CA ALA A 94 5.13 -8.30 -6.61
C ALA A 94 5.41 -6.92 -6.00
N VAL A 95 5.83 -5.97 -6.84
CA VAL A 95 6.12 -4.58 -6.43
C VAL A 95 5.31 -3.61 -7.29
N GLY A 96 4.54 -2.74 -6.64
CA GLY A 96 3.94 -1.57 -7.27
C GLY A 96 4.67 -0.30 -6.82
N ARG A 97 5.14 0.51 -7.76
CA ARG A 97 5.83 1.78 -7.47
C ARG A 97 4.97 2.95 -7.86
N PHE A 98 4.88 3.95 -6.98
CA PHE A 98 3.98 5.08 -7.14
C PHE A 98 4.67 6.41 -6.86
N GLU A 99 4.52 7.35 -7.79
CA GLU A 99 4.81 8.76 -7.55
C GLU A 99 3.68 9.35 -6.71
N VAL A 100 4.03 9.91 -5.56
CA VAL A 100 3.10 10.62 -4.68
C VAL A 100 3.52 12.09 -4.57
N PRO A 101 2.59 13.04 -4.43
CA PRO A 101 2.93 14.46 -4.35
C PRO A 101 3.71 14.78 -3.07
N GLU A 102 3.27 14.22 -1.94
CA GLU A 102 3.89 14.37 -0.63
C GLU A 102 3.53 13.18 0.27
N PHE A 103 4.35 12.92 1.28
CA PHE A 103 4.02 11.99 2.34
C PHE A 103 3.37 12.72 3.52
N PRO A 104 2.44 12.08 4.24
CA PRO A 104 1.93 12.62 5.50
C PRO A 104 3.09 12.88 6.48
N ALA A 105 3.23 14.11 6.96
CA ALA A 105 4.28 14.49 7.90
C ALA A 105 3.88 14.18 9.35
N ASP A 106 4.83 13.72 10.15
CA ASP A 106 4.82 13.73 11.62
C ASP A 106 3.64 13.05 12.34
N LYS A 107 2.93 12.14 11.67
CA LYS A 107 1.91 11.28 12.30
C LYS A 107 2.34 9.82 12.23
N ALA A 108 2.25 9.12 13.36
CA ALA A 108 2.34 7.66 13.33
C ALA A 108 1.26 7.10 12.39
N PRO A 109 1.57 6.05 11.61
CA PRO A 109 0.56 5.46 10.73
C PRO A 109 -0.62 4.95 11.58
N PRO A 110 -1.87 5.12 11.12
CA PRO A 110 -3.03 4.52 11.77
C PRO A 110 -2.89 3.01 11.92
N ALA A 111 -3.64 2.41 12.85
CA ALA A 111 -3.60 0.97 13.11
C ALA A 111 -3.93 0.14 11.86
N TYR A 112 -4.76 0.69 10.97
CA TYR A 112 -5.10 0.08 9.71
C TYR A 112 -4.91 1.06 8.55
N LEU A 113 -4.34 0.58 7.46
CA LEU A 113 -4.25 1.30 6.18
C LEU A 113 -5.04 0.56 5.11
N GLN A 114 -5.90 1.26 4.40
CA GLN A 114 -6.54 0.77 3.19
C GLN A 114 -5.74 1.25 1.98
N TYR A 115 -5.29 0.32 1.14
CA TYR A 115 -4.70 0.61 -0.15
C TYR A 115 -5.71 0.29 -1.24
N SER A 116 -6.05 1.28 -2.04
CA SER A 116 -7.02 1.19 -3.14
C SER A 116 -6.31 1.50 -4.44
N THR A 117 -6.10 0.47 -5.26
CA THR A 117 -5.57 0.65 -6.62
C THR A 117 -6.71 0.60 -7.62
N LEU A 118 -6.72 1.50 -8.59
CA LEU A 118 -7.72 1.52 -9.66
C LEU A 118 -7.02 1.58 -11.02
N HIS A 119 -7.21 0.53 -11.81
CA HIS A 119 -6.71 0.45 -13.18
C HIS A 119 -7.77 1.01 -14.16
N ILE A 120 -7.44 2.11 -14.83
CA ILE A 120 -8.29 2.83 -15.79
C ILE A 120 -7.55 2.96 -17.12
N GLU A 121 -7.87 2.08 -18.07
CA GLU A 121 -7.28 2.11 -19.42
C GLU A 121 -7.68 3.37 -20.21
N ASP A 122 -8.85 3.94 -19.92
CA ASP A 122 -9.35 5.16 -20.55
C ASP A 122 -8.85 6.42 -19.82
N GLU A 123 -7.79 7.03 -20.34
CA GLU A 123 -7.18 8.25 -19.76
C GLU A 123 -8.17 9.41 -19.57
N SER A 124 -9.21 9.50 -20.40
CA SER A 124 -10.23 10.55 -20.26
C SER A 124 -11.00 10.47 -18.94
N LYS A 125 -11.02 9.29 -18.31
CA LYS A 125 -11.68 9.04 -17.01
C LYS A 125 -10.78 9.28 -15.81
N HIS A 126 -9.49 9.53 -15.99
CA HIS A 126 -8.54 9.69 -14.86
C HIS A 126 -8.90 10.88 -13.97
N ALA A 127 -9.24 12.02 -14.58
CA ALA A 127 -9.65 13.22 -13.85
C ALA A 127 -10.97 13.01 -13.08
N GLU A 128 -11.93 12.29 -13.69
CA GLU A 128 -13.17 11.92 -13.03
C GLU A 128 -12.90 10.98 -11.84
N ALA A 129 -12.08 9.95 -12.02
CA ALA A 129 -11.78 8.99 -10.95
C ALA A 129 -11.09 9.66 -9.77
N ARG A 130 -10.16 10.58 -10.02
CA ARG A 130 -9.55 11.40 -8.96
C ARG A 130 -10.60 12.20 -8.21
N LYS A 131 -11.49 12.91 -8.92
CA LYS A 131 -12.55 13.71 -8.30
C LYS A 131 -13.51 12.85 -7.48
N VAL A 132 -13.95 11.71 -8.00
CA VAL A 132 -14.86 10.81 -7.28
C VAL A 132 -14.17 10.22 -6.04
N PHE A 133 -12.87 9.92 -6.12
CA PHE A 133 -12.11 9.51 -4.93
C PHE A 133 -12.06 10.64 -3.89
N GLU A 134 -11.75 11.87 -4.29
CA GLU A 134 -11.76 13.04 -3.39
C GLU A 134 -13.14 13.24 -2.74
N ASP A 135 -14.23 13.03 -3.48
CA ASP A 135 -15.60 13.07 -2.95
C ASP A 135 -15.86 11.95 -1.92
N VAL A 136 -15.38 10.72 -2.15
CA VAL A 136 -15.43 9.62 -1.17
C VAL A 136 -14.71 10.01 0.12
N ILE A 137 -13.49 10.53 0.02
CA ILE A 137 -12.68 10.92 1.18
C ILE A 137 -13.35 12.03 1.99
N LYS A 138 -13.95 13.00 1.30
CA LYS A 138 -14.72 14.06 1.94
C LYS A 138 -15.94 13.52 2.68
N ALA A 139 -16.70 12.61 2.08
CA ALA A 139 -17.86 11.98 2.71
C ALA A 139 -17.47 11.11 3.92
N LEU A 140 -16.29 10.48 3.87
CA LEU A 140 -15.72 9.73 5.00
C LEU A 140 -15.24 10.63 6.15
N GLY A 141 -15.00 11.93 5.90
CA GLY A 141 -14.38 12.83 6.88
C GLY A 141 -12.94 12.41 7.24
N LYS A 142 -12.25 11.73 6.32
CA LYS A 142 -10.89 11.20 6.52
C LYS A 142 -9.86 12.00 5.75
N GLU A 143 -8.60 11.87 6.16
CA GLU A 143 -7.46 12.24 5.33
C GLU A 143 -7.07 11.03 4.46
N ALA A 144 -6.69 11.29 3.22
CA ALA A 144 -6.14 10.29 2.32
C ALA A 144 -4.99 10.90 1.53
N PHE A 145 -4.07 10.04 1.12
CA PHE A 145 -3.00 10.41 0.19
C PHE A 145 -2.85 9.32 -0.85
N GLY A 146 -2.09 9.58 -1.90
CA GLY A 146 -2.02 8.65 -3.00
C GLY A 146 -1.23 9.19 -4.17
N GLY A 147 -1.29 8.48 -5.28
CA GLY A 147 -0.44 8.77 -6.41
C GLY A 147 -0.82 7.98 -7.65
N ARG A 148 0.08 7.99 -8.62
CA ARG A 148 -0.02 7.20 -9.84
C ARG A 148 1.18 6.29 -9.91
N THR A 149 1.01 5.13 -10.53
CA THR A 149 2.17 4.24 -10.67
C THR A 149 3.18 4.80 -11.67
N ILE A 150 4.44 4.45 -11.48
CA ILE A 150 5.56 4.79 -12.37
C ILE A 150 5.66 3.77 -13.51
N ASP A 151 5.18 2.55 -13.28
CA ASP A 151 5.42 1.41 -14.17
C ASP A 151 4.32 1.24 -15.22
N GLN A 152 3.11 1.76 -14.97
CA GLN A 152 1.94 1.62 -15.85
C GLN A 152 1.10 2.91 -15.87
N PRO A 153 0.88 3.57 -17.01
CA PRO A 153 0.21 4.87 -17.03
C PRO A 153 -1.25 4.85 -16.53
N PHE A 154 -1.84 3.66 -16.38
CA PHE A 154 -3.27 3.47 -16.13
C PHE A 154 -3.65 3.16 -14.67
N VAL A 155 -2.70 3.09 -13.72
CA VAL A 155 -3.02 2.70 -12.33
C VAL A 155 -2.86 3.87 -11.36
N GLY A 156 -3.97 4.25 -10.73
CA GLY A 156 -4.01 5.16 -9.58
C GLY A 156 -3.95 4.41 -8.25
N LEU A 157 -3.45 5.08 -7.22
CA LEU A 157 -3.39 4.61 -5.83
C LEU A 157 -4.03 5.65 -4.91
N GLY A 158 -4.91 5.19 -4.02
CA GLY A 158 -5.38 5.93 -2.85
C GLY A 158 -5.12 5.15 -1.56
N ILE A 159 -4.71 5.85 -0.51
CA ILE A 159 -4.41 5.30 0.81
C ILE A 159 -5.25 6.03 1.86
N ILE A 160 -6.00 5.27 2.65
CA ILE A 160 -6.89 5.78 3.71
C ILE A 160 -6.49 5.16 5.04
N GLY A 161 -6.46 5.98 6.09
CA GLY A 161 -6.17 5.56 7.46
C GLY A 161 -7.43 5.24 8.27
N TRP A 162 -7.38 4.15 9.04
CA TRP A 162 -8.46 3.72 9.92
C TRP A 162 -7.96 3.36 11.31
N ASP A 163 -8.78 3.64 12.32
CA ASP A 163 -8.48 3.28 13.71
C ASP A 163 -8.87 1.82 13.99
N SER A 164 -9.88 1.30 13.27
CA SER A 164 -10.34 -0.08 13.39
C SER A 164 -10.98 -0.62 12.10
N LEU A 165 -11.11 -1.94 11.99
CA LEU A 165 -11.83 -2.58 10.88
C LEU A 165 -13.34 -2.29 10.95
N GLU A 166 -13.88 -2.21 12.16
CA GLU A 166 -15.27 -1.90 12.44
C GLU A 166 -15.63 -0.50 11.94
N GLU A 167 -14.74 0.48 12.19
CA GLU A 167 -14.88 1.83 11.67
C GLU A 167 -14.89 1.83 10.13
N ALA A 168 -13.90 1.21 9.49
CA ALA A 168 -13.82 1.14 8.04
C ALA A 168 -15.09 0.50 7.44
N GLY A 169 -15.51 -0.65 8.00
CA GLY A 169 -16.68 -1.37 7.55
C GLY A 169 -18.00 -0.62 7.78
N ALA A 170 -18.11 0.19 8.83
CA ALA A 170 -19.27 1.03 9.09
C ALA A 170 -19.33 2.22 8.14
N ALA A 171 -18.19 2.85 7.84
CA ALA A 171 -18.12 4.03 7.00
C ALA A 171 -18.60 3.75 5.56
N PHE A 172 -18.17 2.63 4.96
CA PHE A 172 -18.62 2.24 3.61
C PHE A 172 -20.06 1.71 3.53
N LYS A 173 -20.75 1.50 4.67
CA LYS A 173 -22.17 1.16 4.70
C LYS A 173 -23.09 2.39 4.69
N GLN A 174 -22.53 3.58 4.90
CA GLN A 174 -23.31 4.82 4.81
C GLN A 174 -23.79 5.01 3.36
N PRO A 175 -25.09 5.30 3.11
CA PRO A 175 -25.63 5.32 1.74
C PRO A 175 -24.89 6.26 0.78
N GLU A 176 -24.48 7.44 1.26
CA GLU A 176 -23.73 8.41 0.47
C GLU A 176 -22.35 7.88 0.07
N VAL A 177 -21.59 7.37 1.05
CA VAL A 177 -20.26 6.79 0.85
C VAL A 177 -20.34 5.56 -0.07
N ALA A 178 -21.31 4.67 0.15
CA ALA A 178 -21.52 3.48 -0.66
C ALA A 178 -21.78 3.83 -2.13
N ALA A 179 -22.60 4.86 -2.39
CA ALA A 179 -22.90 5.32 -3.75
C ALA A 179 -21.66 5.92 -4.44
N LEU A 180 -20.90 6.77 -3.74
CA LEU A 180 -19.66 7.36 -4.26
C LEU A 180 -18.60 6.28 -4.51
N TRP A 181 -18.46 5.32 -3.61
CA TRP A 181 -17.53 4.21 -3.73
C TRP A 181 -17.87 3.29 -4.91
N ALA A 182 -19.16 2.96 -5.07
CA ALA A 182 -19.63 2.20 -6.23
C ALA A 182 -19.35 2.95 -7.54
N LYS A 183 -19.57 4.28 -7.56
CA LYS A 183 -19.21 5.12 -8.71
C LYS A 183 -17.70 5.05 -8.99
N TYR A 184 -16.85 5.21 -7.98
CA TYR A 184 -15.40 5.13 -8.12
C TYR A 184 -14.97 3.81 -8.76
N LEU A 185 -15.45 2.69 -8.21
CA LEU A 185 -15.13 1.35 -8.71
C LEU A 185 -15.70 1.07 -10.10
N SER A 186 -16.74 1.77 -10.54
CA SER A 186 -17.28 1.63 -11.90
C SER A 186 -16.38 2.21 -13.00
N LEU A 187 -15.41 3.06 -12.63
CA LEU A 187 -14.53 3.75 -13.58
C LEU A 187 -13.36 2.87 -14.07
N GLY A 188 -13.09 1.75 -13.40
CA GLY A 188 -11.96 0.89 -13.73
C GLY A 188 -11.96 -0.44 -12.99
N LYS A 189 -10.86 -1.19 -13.08
CA LYS A 189 -10.66 -2.43 -12.32
C LYS A 189 -9.96 -2.10 -11.02
N GLY A 190 -10.72 -2.12 -9.93
CA GLY A 190 -10.23 -1.82 -8.59
C GLY A 190 -9.69 -3.06 -7.87
N LYS A 191 -8.67 -2.88 -7.04
CA LYS A 191 -8.28 -3.81 -5.98
C LYS A 191 -8.11 -3.02 -4.70
N ASN A 192 -8.75 -3.47 -3.64
CA ASN A 192 -8.75 -2.80 -2.35
C ASN A 192 -8.31 -3.76 -1.27
N ILE A 193 -7.30 -3.39 -0.51
CA ILE A 193 -6.82 -4.19 0.62
C ILE A 193 -6.84 -3.34 1.88
N ILE A 194 -7.19 -3.94 3.01
CA ILE A 194 -7.03 -3.35 4.33
C ILE A 194 -5.94 -4.12 5.06
N VAL A 195 -4.98 -3.37 5.56
CA VAL A 195 -3.75 -3.86 6.15
C VAL A 195 -3.73 -3.46 7.61
N ARG A 196 -3.59 -4.44 8.50
CA ARG A 196 -3.29 -4.21 9.92
C ARG A 196 -1.81 -3.93 10.08
N ILE A 197 -1.46 -2.72 10.48
CA ILE A 197 -0.08 -2.26 10.56
C ILE A 197 0.61 -2.85 11.78
N HIS A 198 1.82 -3.36 11.57
CA HIS A 198 2.76 -3.72 12.61
C HIS A 198 3.73 -2.55 12.79
N GLN A 199 3.74 -1.98 13.99
CA GLN A 199 4.66 -0.93 14.41
C GLN A 199 5.78 -1.52 15.26
#